data_AF-A0A354AVM2-F1
#
_entry.id   AF-A0A354AVM2-F1
#
_cell.length_a   1.000
_cell.length_b   1.000
_cell.length_c   1.000
_cell.angle_alpha   90.00
_cell.angle_beta   90.00
_cell.angle_gamma   90.00
#
_symmetry.space_group_name_H-M   'P 1'
#
loop_
_entity.id
_entity.type
_entity.pdbx_description
1 polymer ?
#
loop_
_entity_poly.entity_id
_entity_poly.type
_entity_poly.pdbx_seq_one_letter_code
_entity_poly.pdbx_strand_id
1 'polypeptide(L)'
;MKKSLKHGVATLPTVMVLGVMALVVAVSVTTLSYTELFISQGGSQSSRAHFYAEAGARDALVKIARKKNYTCSAVDCYTIDFSSNGCSSGNDCAKVSVSGGVGTTGDPKVITSKGIMKSSTRTIQVSVVIDSSGLIATSTAQTVWTEI
;
A
#
# COMPACT_ATOMS: atom_id res chain seq x y z
N MET A 1 36.68 56.88 -38.74
CA MET A 1 36.42 55.58 -39.39
C MET A 1 35.93 54.60 -38.32
N LYS A 2 34.61 54.35 -38.26
CA LYS A 2 33.93 53.68 -37.15
C LYS A 2 33.98 52.16 -37.37
N LYS A 3 34.82 51.43 -36.62
CA LYS A 3 34.98 49.97 -36.73
C LYS A 3 33.84 49.29 -35.93
N SER A 4 32.72 49.02 -36.60
CA SER A 4 31.54 48.41 -35.97
C SER A 4 31.66 46.88 -35.93
N LEU A 5 31.66 46.34 -34.71
CA LEU A 5 31.16 45.03 -34.25
C LEU A 5 30.97 43.92 -35.32
N LYS A 6 32.03 43.16 -35.62
CA LYS A 6 31.92 41.87 -36.35
C LYS A 6 32.17 40.62 -35.48
N HIS A 7 32.38 40.77 -34.17
CA HIS A 7 32.70 39.65 -33.26
C HIS A 7 31.55 39.23 -32.33
N GLY A 8 30.38 39.88 -32.39
CA GLY A 8 29.22 39.55 -31.53
C GLY A 8 28.11 38.73 -32.21
N VAL A 9 28.11 38.63 -33.54
CA VAL A 9 27.03 37.94 -34.30
C VAL A 9 27.25 36.42 -34.35
N ALA A 10 28.50 35.95 -34.28
CA ALA A 10 28.83 34.52 -34.30
C ALA A 10 28.53 33.81 -32.96
N THR A 11 28.54 34.54 -31.84
CA THR A 11 28.29 33.99 -30.50
C THR A 11 26.80 33.87 -30.16
N LEU A 12 25.95 34.65 -30.83
CA LEU A 12 24.50 34.66 -30.59
C LEU A 12 23.80 33.30 -30.83
N PRO A 13 24.04 32.59 -31.97
CA PRO A 13 23.47 31.26 -32.15
C PRO A 13 24.02 30.24 -31.15
N THR A 14 25.29 30.35 -30.74
CA THR A 14 25.87 29.42 -29.74
C THR A 14 25.27 29.58 -28.36
N VAL A 15 25.01 30.83 -27.92
CA VAL A 15 24.35 31.11 -26.64
C VAL A 15 22.88 30.67 -26.68
N MET A 16 22.19 30.83 -27.80
CA MET A 16 20.84 30.29 -27.97
C MET A 16 20.80 28.77 -27.85
N VAL A 17 21.70 28.05 -28.51
CA VAL A 17 21.76 26.57 -28.42
C VAL A 17 22.04 26.12 -26.99
N LEU A 18 22.99 26.77 -26.30
CA LEU A 18 23.28 26.45 -24.90
C LEU A 18 22.07 26.76 -23.98
N GLY A 19 21.35 27.86 -24.24
CA GLY A 19 20.14 28.21 -23.49
C GLY A 19 19.02 27.19 -23.68
N VAL A 20 18.80 26.72 -24.91
CA VAL A 20 17.81 25.68 -25.20
C VAL A 20 18.21 24.36 -24.55
N MET A 21 19.49 23.97 -24.62
CA MET A 21 19.99 22.76 -23.95
C MET A 21 19.82 22.83 -22.43
N ALA A 22 20.10 23.98 -21.81
CA ALA A 22 19.89 24.17 -20.38
C ALA A 22 18.41 24.04 -20.00
N LEU A 23 17.50 24.57 -20.83
CA LEU A 23 16.06 24.45 -20.61
C LEU A 23 15.59 23.00 -20.74
N VAL A 24 16.07 22.26 -21.74
CA VAL A 24 15.77 20.83 -21.92
C VAL A 24 16.19 20.04 -20.69
N VAL A 25 17.42 20.24 -20.19
CA VAL A 25 17.90 19.55 -18.99
C VAL A 25 17.04 19.88 -17.77
N ALA A 26 16.66 21.15 -17.59
CA ALA A 26 15.80 21.55 -16.47
C ALA A 26 14.42 20.90 -16.52
N VAL A 27 13.81 20.80 -17.72
CA VAL A 27 12.51 20.14 -17.90
C VAL A 27 12.63 18.62 -17.69
N SER A 28 13.70 18.00 -18.18
CA SER A 28 13.95 16.57 -17.95
C SER A 28 14.13 16.23 -16.47
N VAL A 29 14.90 17.02 -15.72
CA VAL A 29 15.11 16.77 -14.28
C VAL A 29 13.81 16.97 -13.50
N THR A 30 13.04 18.02 -13.79
CA THR A 30 11.78 18.30 -13.08
C THR A 30 10.75 17.19 -13.35
N THR A 31 10.59 16.78 -14.60
CA THR A 31 9.66 15.68 -14.96
C THR A 31 10.02 14.38 -14.27
N LEU A 32 11.29 13.97 -14.25
CA LEU A 32 11.75 12.79 -13.53
C LEU A 32 11.47 12.90 -12.02
N SER A 33 11.79 14.05 -11.42
CA SER A 33 11.56 14.30 -9.99
C SER A 33 10.08 14.15 -9.62
N TYR A 34 9.17 14.69 -10.44
CA TYR A 34 7.74 14.53 -10.24
C TYR A 34 7.30 13.06 -10.32
N THR A 35 7.78 12.31 -11.32
CA THR A 35 7.43 10.89 -11.44
C THR A 35 7.91 10.05 -10.25
N GLU A 36 9.13 10.31 -9.76
CA GLU A 36 9.66 9.63 -8.57
C GLU A 36 8.85 9.95 -7.31
N LEU A 37 8.42 11.21 -7.14
CA LEU A 37 7.55 11.62 -6.04
C LEU A 37 6.21 10.88 -6.05
N PHE A 38 5.59 10.70 -7.21
CA PHE A 38 4.33 9.95 -7.32
C PHE A 38 4.52 8.46 -7.01
N ILE A 39 5.57 7.84 -7.55
CA ILE A 39 5.89 6.43 -7.30
C ILE A 39 6.19 6.21 -5.82
N SER A 40 7.00 7.08 -5.21
CA SER A 40 7.37 7.01 -3.80
C SER A 40 6.15 7.17 -2.88
N GLN A 41 5.26 8.11 -3.19
CA GLN A 41 4.01 8.27 -2.43
C GLN A 41 3.08 7.06 -2.58
N GLY A 42 2.91 6.52 -3.79
CA GLY A 42 2.14 5.30 -4.02
C GLY A 42 2.72 4.11 -3.26
N GLY A 43 4.04 3.95 -3.29
CA GLY A 43 4.77 2.92 -2.53
C GLY A 43 4.59 3.05 -1.02
N SER A 44 4.65 4.27 -0.48
CA SER A 44 4.40 4.52 0.94
C SER A 44 2.96 4.20 1.34
N GLN A 45 1.98 4.59 0.54
CA GLN A 45 0.56 4.28 0.79
C GLN A 45 0.31 2.78 0.77
N SER A 46 0.84 2.08 -0.24
CA SER A 46 0.79 0.62 -0.34
C SER A 46 1.42 -0.06 0.87
N SER A 47 2.59 0.41 1.32
CA SER A 47 3.30 -0.17 2.46
C SER A 47 2.50 0.00 3.76
N ARG A 48 1.84 1.16 3.94
CA ARG A 48 0.94 1.40 5.09
C ARG A 48 -0.31 0.53 5.02
N ALA A 49 -0.94 0.42 3.87
CA ALA A 49 -2.09 -0.47 3.68
C ALA A 49 -1.72 -1.93 3.97
N HIS A 50 -0.51 -2.38 3.59
CA HIS A 50 -0.03 -3.71 3.95
C HIS A 50 0.15 -3.86 5.47
N PHE A 51 0.76 -2.88 6.13
CA PHE A 51 0.92 -2.88 7.58
C PHE A 51 -0.42 -2.93 8.32
N TYR A 52 -1.42 -2.15 7.89
CA TYR A 52 -2.77 -2.18 8.49
C TYR A 52 -3.44 -3.54 8.29
N ALA A 53 -3.31 -4.13 7.10
CA ALA A 53 -3.84 -5.47 6.81
C ALA A 53 -3.18 -6.53 7.71
N GLU A 54 -1.86 -6.44 7.89
CA GLU A 54 -1.11 -7.38 8.73
C GLU A 54 -1.51 -7.24 10.21
N ALA A 55 -1.62 -6.03 10.71
CA ALA A 55 -2.06 -5.76 12.07
C ALA A 55 -3.47 -6.34 12.33
N GLY A 56 -4.40 -6.17 11.38
CA GLY A 56 -5.73 -6.78 11.48
C GLY A 56 -5.72 -8.31 11.45
N ALA A 57 -4.86 -8.91 10.62
CA ALA A 57 -4.71 -10.37 10.56
C ALA A 57 -4.12 -10.93 11.87
N ARG A 58 -3.10 -10.26 12.43
CA ARG A 58 -2.48 -10.62 13.71
C ARG A 58 -3.47 -10.48 14.87
N ASP A 59 -4.29 -9.43 14.91
CA ASP A 59 -5.33 -9.26 15.92
C ASP A 59 -6.38 -10.39 15.85
N ALA A 60 -6.84 -10.74 14.65
CA ALA A 60 -7.75 -11.88 14.47
C ALA A 60 -7.13 -13.21 14.89
N LEU A 61 -5.84 -13.44 14.60
CA LEU A 61 -5.13 -14.62 15.08
C LEU A 61 -5.11 -14.68 16.61
N VAL A 62 -4.86 -13.56 17.29
CA VAL A 62 -4.92 -13.50 18.76
C VAL A 62 -6.34 -13.79 19.27
N LYS A 63 -7.37 -13.27 18.61
CA LYS A 63 -8.78 -13.55 18.96
C LYS A 63 -9.12 -15.03 18.80
N ILE A 64 -8.70 -15.68 17.71
CA ILE A 64 -8.89 -17.12 17.49
C ILE A 64 -8.09 -17.94 18.51
N ALA A 65 -6.86 -17.54 18.83
CA ALA A 65 -6.05 -18.20 19.84
C ALA A 65 -6.72 -18.18 21.23
N ARG A 66 -7.39 -17.06 21.59
CA ARG A 66 -8.16 -16.95 22.83
C ARG A 66 -9.50 -17.69 22.78
N LYS A 67 -10.22 -17.56 21.67
CA LYS A 67 -11.52 -18.20 21.43
C LYS A 67 -11.49 -18.92 20.09
N LYS A 68 -11.21 -20.22 20.13
CA LYS A 68 -11.06 -21.07 18.93
C LYS A 68 -12.29 -21.03 18.03
N ASN A 69 -13.48 -20.92 18.62
CA ASN A 69 -14.75 -20.82 17.89
C ASN A 69 -15.10 -19.37 17.48
N TYR A 70 -14.14 -18.45 17.48
CA TYR A 70 -14.38 -17.11 16.97
C TYR A 70 -14.65 -17.18 15.47
N THR A 71 -15.79 -16.60 15.09
CA THR A 71 -16.27 -16.48 13.72
C THR A 71 -16.98 -15.15 13.59
N CYS A 72 -17.01 -14.64 12.37
CA CYS A 72 -17.77 -13.46 12.03
C CYS A 72 -19.00 -13.86 11.21
N SER A 73 -20.16 -13.29 11.57
CA SER A 73 -21.41 -13.50 10.83
C SER A 73 -21.54 -12.62 9.59
N ALA A 74 -20.76 -11.53 9.52
CA ALA A 74 -20.76 -10.57 8.42
C ALA A 74 -19.35 -10.32 7.89
N VAL A 75 -19.28 -9.83 6.64
CA VAL A 75 -18.06 -9.29 6.04
C VAL A 75 -17.68 -7.99 6.78
N ASP A 76 -16.38 -7.80 7.00
CA ASP A 76 -15.80 -6.67 7.73
C ASP A 76 -16.39 -6.53 9.15
N CYS A 77 -16.50 -7.66 9.86
CA CYS A 77 -17.17 -7.78 11.16
C CYS A 77 -16.64 -6.88 12.26
N TYR A 78 -15.36 -6.52 12.21
CA TYR A 78 -14.82 -5.48 13.06
C TYR A 78 -13.73 -4.73 12.32
N THR A 79 -13.46 -3.54 12.83
CA THR A 79 -12.53 -2.61 12.23
C THR A 79 -11.49 -2.13 13.24
N ILE A 80 -10.33 -1.74 12.74
CA ILE A 80 -9.24 -1.15 13.53
C ILE A 80 -8.92 0.20 12.91
N ASP A 81 -9.20 1.26 13.66
CA ASP A 81 -8.88 2.63 13.30
C ASP A 81 -7.42 2.94 13.68
N PHE A 82 -6.57 3.23 12.70
CA PHE A 82 -5.20 3.72 12.95
C PHE A 82 -5.13 5.25 13.03
N SER A 83 -6.22 5.92 12.66
CA SER A 83 -6.45 7.35 12.83
C SER A 83 -7.88 7.59 13.33
N SER A 84 -8.16 8.77 13.86
CA SER A 84 -9.51 9.12 14.32
C SER A 84 -10.52 8.99 13.18
N ASN A 85 -11.49 8.07 13.31
CA ASN A 85 -12.51 7.77 12.30
C ASN A 85 -11.95 7.25 10.96
N GLY A 86 -10.82 6.56 10.97
CA GLY A 86 -10.19 6.03 9.76
C GLY A 86 -11.10 5.10 8.96
N CYS A 87 -11.72 4.12 9.61
CA CYS A 87 -12.59 3.15 8.96
C CYS A 87 -13.86 3.78 8.41
N SER A 88 -14.40 4.80 9.09
CA SER A 88 -15.56 5.56 8.62
C SER A 88 -15.25 6.46 7.43
N SER A 89 -14.03 7.01 7.37
CA SER A 89 -13.55 7.85 6.26
C SER A 89 -12.94 7.04 5.11
N GLY A 90 -12.81 5.72 5.26
CA GLY A 90 -12.18 4.86 4.26
C GLY A 90 -10.67 5.09 4.13
N ASN A 91 -10.00 5.54 5.20
CA ASN A 91 -8.58 5.84 5.20
C ASN A 91 -7.92 5.40 6.52
N ASP A 92 -6.64 5.01 6.52
CA ASP A 92 -5.88 4.65 7.73
C ASP A 92 -6.59 3.63 8.63
N CYS A 93 -6.92 2.47 8.03
CA CYS A 93 -7.93 1.59 8.58
C CYS A 93 -7.66 0.12 8.23
N ALA A 94 -8.07 -0.80 9.11
CA ALA A 94 -8.15 -2.22 8.78
C ALA A 94 -9.56 -2.76 9.01
N LYS A 95 -10.07 -3.54 8.05
CA LYS A 95 -11.34 -4.26 8.15
C LYS A 95 -11.06 -5.74 8.17
N VAL A 96 -11.56 -6.44 9.18
CA VAL A 96 -11.22 -7.85 9.41
C VAL A 96 -12.49 -8.69 9.38
N SER A 97 -12.38 -9.87 8.78
CA SER A 97 -13.41 -10.90 8.71
C SER A 97 -12.80 -12.25 9.08
N VAL A 98 -13.55 -13.09 9.80
CA VAL A 98 -13.14 -14.47 10.11
C VAL A 98 -14.22 -15.42 9.63
N SER A 99 -13.87 -16.36 8.77
CA SER A 99 -14.83 -17.31 8.20
C SER A 99 -15.42 -18.24 9.27
N GLY A 100 -16.61 -18.78 8.95
CA GLY A 100 -17.33 -19.73 9.78
C GLY A 100 -16.71 -21.13 9.85
N GLY A 101 -15.60 -21.39 9.14
CA GLY A 101 -15.00 -22.71 9.06
C GLY A 101 -14.62 -23.28 10.42
N VAL A 102 -14.61 -24.61 10.56
CA VAL A 102 -14.34 -25.27 11.84
C VAL A 102 -12.86 -25.24 12.26
N GLY A 103 -11.95 -24.89 11.35
CA GLY A 103 -10.51 -24.84 11.62
C GLY A 103 -9.82 -26.18 11.48
N THR A 104 -10.33 -27.07 10.63
CA THR A 104 -9.69 -28.37 10.32
C THR A 104 -8.96 -28.29 8.98
N THR A 105 -8.14 -29.29 8.65
CA THR A 105 -7.41 -29.34 7.36
C THR A 105 -8.36 -29.37 6.15
N GLY A 106 -9.58 -29.90 6.29
CA GLY A 106 -10.60 -29.92 5.23
C GLY A 106 -11.51 -28.69 5.21
N ASP A 107 -11.57 -27.94 6.30
CA ASP A 107 -12.36 -26.70 6.43
C ASP A 107 -11.61 -25.70 7.34
N PRO A 108 -10.56 -25.05 6.81
CA PRO A 108 -9.73 -24.14 7.59
C PRO A 108 -10.50 -22.86 7.91
N LYS A 109 -10.16 -22.23 9.04
CA LYS A 109 -10.63 -20.87 9.32
C LYS A 109 -9.87 -19.89 8.46
N VAL A 110 -10.57 -19.03 7.76
CA VAL A 110 -9.97 -18.03 6.89
C VAL A 110 -10.17 -16.67 7.52
N ILE A 111 -9.08 -16.06 7.97
CA ILE A 111 -9.04 -14.66 8.35
C ILE A 111 -8.84 -13.86 7.07
N THR A 112 -9.66 -12.85 6.81
CA THR A 112 -9.47 -11.89 5.74
C THR A 112 -9.33 -10.52 6.36
N SER A 113 -8.17 -9.90 6.23
CA SER A 113 -7.87 -8.56 6.73
C SER A 113 -7.56 -7.63 5.58
N LYS A 114 -8.31 -6.53 5.46
CA LYS A 114 -8.15 -5.50 4.44
C LYS A 114 -7.61 -4.24 5.08
N GLY A 115 -6.39 -3.87 4.77
CA GLY A 115 -5.81 -2.58 5.15
C GLY A 115 -6.06 -1.54 4.05
N ILE A 116 -6.55 -0.37 4.44
CA ILE A 116 -6.96 0.71 3.54
C ILE A 116 -6.14 1.95 3.89
N MET A 117 -5.44 2.49 2.89
CA MET A 117 -4.72 3.76 2.94
C MET A 117 -5.03 4.55 1.68
N LYS A 118 -5.91 5.56 1.79
CA LYS A 118 -6.45 6.30 0.64
C LYS A 118 -6.97 5.36 -0.45
N SER A 119 -6.42 5.43 -1.67
CA SER A 119 -6.78 4.55 -2.80
C SER A 119 -6.08 3.19 -2.77
N SER A 120 -5.10 2.99 -1.90
CA SER A 120 -4.38 1.71 -1.80
C SER A 120 -5.07 0.78 -0.80
N THR A 121 -5.49 -0.38 -1.27
CA THR A 121 -6.06 -1.45 -0.43
C THR A 121 -5.20 -2.70 -0.51
N ARG A 122 -4.72 -3.21 0.62
CA ARG A 122 -4.02 -4.51 0.65
C ARG A 122 -4.87 -5.51 1.43
N THR A 123 -5.02 -6.71 0.90
CA THR A 123 -5.77 -7.78 1.57
C THR A 123 -4.83 -8.91 1.95
N ILE A 124 -4.86 -9.33 3.20
CA ILE A 124 -4.14 -10.50 3.69
C ILE A 124 -5.17 -11.53 4.11
N GLN A 125 -5.06 -12.72 3.54
CA GLN A 125 -5.84 -13.88 3.94
C GLN A 125 -4.94 -14.84 4.71
N VAL A 126 -5.40 -15.32 5.86
CA VAL A 126 -4.68 -16.32 6.65
C VAL A 126 -5.59 -17.52 6.86
N SER A 127 -5.18 -18.67 6.31
CA SER A 127 -5.82 -19.95 6.57
C SER A 127 -5.24 -20.55 7.84
N VAL A 128 -6.08 -20.78 8.85
CA VAL A 128 -5.74 -21.28 10.17
C VAL A 128 -6.32 -22.68 10.33
N VAL A 129 -5.44 -23.63 10.61
CA VAL A 129 -5.77 -25.01 11.00
C VAL A 129 -5.41 -25.20 12.46
N ILE A 130 -6.36 -25.74 13.23
CA ILE A 130 -6.26 -26.01 14.65
C ILE A 130 -6.12 -27.53 14.81
N ASP A 131 -5.16 -27.98 15.61
CA ASP A 131 -4.98 -29.41 15.90
C ASP A 131 -5.97 -29.93 16.96
N SER A 132 -5.91 -31.24 17.24
CA SER A 132 -6.74 -31.91 18.26
C SER A 132 -6.42 -31.50 19.70
N SER A 133 -5.23 -30.93 19.95
CA SER A 133 -4.90 -30.29 21.23
C SER A 133 -5.46 -28.87 21.34
N GLY A 134 -6.03 -28.37 20.23
CA GLY A 134 -6.59 -27.06 20.06
C GLY A 134 -5.53 -25.97 19.99
N LEU A 135 -4.30 -26.29 19.63
CA LEU A 135 -3.26 -25.33 19.26
C LEU A 135 -3.38 -25.03 17.76
N ILE A 136 -2.83 -23.89 17.33
CA ILE A 136 -2.75 -23.58 15.90
C ILE A 136 -1.64 -24.46 15.32
N ALA A 137 -2.02 -25.43 14.49
CA ALA A 137 -1.13 -26.39 13.87
C ALA A 137 -0.40 -25.77 12.67
N THR A 138 -1.16 -25.05 11.84
CA THR A 138 -0.67 -24.43 10.62
C THR A 138 -1.40 -23.13 10.38
N SER A 139 -0.66 -22.06 10.08
CA SER A 139 -1.21 -20.80 9.58
C SER A 139 -0.52 -20.43 8.27
N THR A 140 -1.26 -20.44 7.16
CA THR A 140 -0.73 -20.05 5.85
C THR A 140 -1.29 -18.69 5.49
N ALA A 141 -0.41 -17.70 5.34
CA ALA A 141 -0.78 -16.36 4.90
C ALA A 141 -0.61 -16.22 3.38
N GLN A 142 -1.64 -15.68 2.73
CA GLN A 142 -1.64 -15.28 1.32
C GLN A 142 -1.96 -13.79 1.23
N THR A 143 -1.17 -13.06 0.46
CA THR A 143 -1.35 -11.63 0.25
C THR A 143 -1.97 -11.38 -1.12
N VAL A 144 -3.11 -10.72 -1.17
CA VAL A 144 -3.79 -10.31 -2.40
C VAL A 144 -3.70 -8.79 -2.54
N TRP A 145 -3.22 -8.35 -3.70
CA TRP A 145 -3.02 -6.95 -4.03
C TRP A 145 -4.21 -6.45 -4.86
N THR A 146 -4.80 -5.32 -4.48
CA THR A 146 -5.87 -4.68 -5.26
C THR A 146 -5.69 -3.17 -5.20
N GLU A 147 -5.67 -2.51 -6.36
CA GLU A 147 -5.62 -1.05 -6.46
C GLU A 147 -6.98 -0.59 -7.00
N ILE A 148 -7.51 0.51 -6.46
CA ILE A 148 -8.76 1.15 -6.90
C ILE A 148 -8.40 2.44 -7.63
#